data_AF-A0A956J727-F1
#
_entry.id   AF-A0A956J727-F1
#
_cell.length_a   1.000
_cell.length_b   1.000
_cell.length_c   1.000
_cell.angle_alpha   90.00
_cell.angle_beta   90.00
_cell.angle_gamma   90.00
#
_symmetry.space_group_name_H-M   'P 1'
#
loop_
_entity.id
_entity.type
_entity.pdbx_description
1 polymer ?
#
loop_
_entity_poly.entity_id
_entity_poly.type
_entity_poly.pdbx_seq_one_letter_code
_entity_poly.pdbx_strand_id
1 'polypeptide(L)'
;MANQSLDSFSTKSEFEVGGKKLSYFSLPKFAASAGVDITKLPFSLKILLENLLRHEDGKAVTKEDVLGLAKWDPSAAPNTEIAFHPARVVLQDFTGVPAVVDLAAMRDAMADMGGDAAKINPLFPSELVIDHSVQIDYFGDNNALSLNTKLEYQRNGERYQLLRWGQTAFNNFEVVPPGTGIVHQVNLEYLARVVFDQDGLAYPDSLVGTDSHTTMINGIGVLGWGVGGIEAEAAMLGQPINLLVPNVIGFKLHGKLPEGATATDLVLTITRMLRDKGVVAKFVEFYGEGLDSLPLADRATISNMSPEFGSTCAIFPIDSQTIDYVRFSGRSEETA
;
A
#
# COMPACT_ATOMS: atom_id res chain seq x y z
N MET A 1 -15.22 -8.56 14.69
CA MET A 1 -14.73 -9.75 13.96
C MET A 1 -14.96 -9.45 12.50
N ALA A 2 -13.90 -9.32 11.69
CA ALA A 2 -14.06 -9.19 10.25
C ALA A 2 -14.90 -10.38 9.76
N ASN A 3 -15.91 -10.12 8.92
CA ASN A 3 -16.74 -11.19 8.37
C ASN A 3 -15.82 -12.19 7.66
N GLN A 4 -15.88 -13.44 8.08
CA GLN A 4 -15.19 -14.52 7.43
C GLN A 4 -15.74 -14.62 6.00
N SER A 5 -14.85 -14.64 4.99
CA SER A 5 -15.23 -14.83 3.58
C SER A 5 -16.22 -15.98 3.43
N LEU A 6 -17.22 -15.79 2.58
CA LEU A 6 -18.14 -16.85 2.18
C LEU A 6 -17.43 -18.01 1.46
N ASP A 7 -16.24 -17.75 0.89
CA ASP A 7 -15.43 -18.68 0.11
C ASP A 7 -16.28 -19.53 -0.86
N SER A 8 -17.14 -18.87 -1.66
CA SER A 8 -18.12 -19.55 -2.50
C SER A 8 -17.52 -20.37 -3.65
N PHE A 9 -16.20 -20.23 -3.84
CA PHE A 9 -15.37 -20.97 -4.79
C PHE A 9 -14.54 -22.09 -4.11
N SER A 10 -14.61 -22.24 -2.78
CA SER A 10 -13.86 -23.25 -2.02
C SER A 10 -12.34 -23.17 -2.27
N THR A 11 -11.81 -21.95 -2.21
CA THR A 11 -10.43 -21.61 -2.54
C THR A 11 -9.52 -21.57 -1.32
N LYS A 12 -10.10 -21.48 -0.11
CA LYS A 12 -9.33 -21.49 1.13
C LYS A 12 -8.49 -22.78 1.19
N SER A 13 -7.20 -22.58 1.33
CA SER A 13 -6.18 -23.61 1.29
C SER A 13 -5.23 -23.39 2.46
N GLU A 14 -4.42 -24.40 2.75
CA GLU A 14 -3.44 -24.35 3.83
C GLU A 14 -2.07 -24.72 3.30
N PHE A 15 -1.04 -24.11 3.87
CA PHE A 15 0.36 -24.46 3.66
C PHE A 15 1.11 -24.39 4.99
N GLU A 16 2.29 -25.00 5.03
CA GLU A 16 3.16 -24.98 6.20
C GLU A 16 4.45 -24.24 5.85
N VAL A 17 4.82 -23.28 6.68
CA VAL A 17 6.06 -22.50 6.56
C VAL A 17 6.62 -22.26 7.96
N GLY A 18 7.92 -22.47 8.17
CA GLY A 18 8.55 -22.25 9.47
C GLY A 18 7.95 -23.05 10.64
N GLY A 19 7.29 -24.18 10.38
CA GLY A 19 6.57 -24.97 11.38
C GLY A 19 5.22 -24.37 11.83
N LYS A 20 4.75 -23.31 11.16
CA LYS A 20 3.41 -22.76 11.32
C LYS A 20 2.53 -23.19 10.16
N LYS A 21 1.28 -23.55 10.49
CA LYS A 21 0.25 -23.85 9.50
C LYS A 21 -0.55 -22.58 9.23
N LEU A 22 -0.47 -22.08 8.00
CA LEU A 22 -1.18 -20.87 7.57
C LEU A 22 -2.24 -21.23 6.54
N SER A 23 -3.33 -20.48 6.54
CA SER A 23 -4.36 -20.54 5.50
C SER A 23 -4.19 -19.40 4.49
N TYR A 24 -4.71 -19.55 3.27
CA TYR A 24 -4.69 -18.53 2.22
C TYR A 24 -5.78 -18.81 1.17
N PHE A 25 -6.13 -17.81 0.36
CA PHE A 25 -7.07 -17.97 -0.75
C PHE A 25 -6.31 -18.28 -2.05
N SER A 26 -6.43 -19.52 -2.54
CA SER A 26 -5.62 -20.02 -3.66
C SER A 26 -6.18 -19.60 -5.02
N LEU A 27 -5.46 -18.71 -5.73
CA LEU A 27 -5.81 -18.33 -7.12
C LEU A 27 -5.85 -19.51 -8.12
N PRO A 28 -4.94 -20.51 -8.09
CA PRO A 28 -5.03 -21.66 -9.00
C PRO A 28 -6.30 -22.52 -8.77
N LYS A 29 -6.67 -22.78 -7.51
CA LYS A 29 -7.95 -23.42 -7.17
C LYS A 29 -9.16 -22.60 -7.63
N PHE A 30 -9.12 -21.28 -7.46
CA PHE A 30 -10.16 -20.40 -7.99
C PHE A 30 -10.31 -20.59 -9.50
N ALA A 31 -9.21 -20.48 -10.25
CA ALA A 31 -9.20 -20.66 -11.71
C ALA A 31 -9.83 -21.99 -12.14
N ALA A 32 -9.46 -23.09 -11.47
CA ALA A 32 -10.04 -24.41 -11.72
C ALA A 32 -11.54 -24.49 -11.37
N SER A 33 -11.94 -23.94 -10.23
CA SER A 33 -13.34 -23.97 -9.76
C SER A 33 -14.29 -23.12 -10.62
N ALA A 34 -13.81 -21.97 -11.10
CA ALA A 34 -14.57 -21.02 -11.88
C ALA A 34 -14.47 -21.26 -13.40
N GLY A 35 -13.56 -22.16 -13.83
CA GLY A 35 -13.33 -22.46 -15.25
C GLY A 35 -12.77 -21.26 -16.03
N VAL A 36 -11.89 -20.48 -15.42
CA VAL A 36 -11.30 -19.25 -15.99
C VAL A 36 -9.78 -19.37 -16.08
N ASP A 37 -9.19 -18.78 -17.11
CA ASP A 37 -7.73 -18.68 -17.23
C ASP A 37 -7.24 -17.33 -16.71
N ILE A 38 -6.58 -17.35 -15.55
CA ILE A 38 -5.99 -16.17 -14.91
C ILE A 38 -4.47 -16.09 -15.10
N THR A 39 -3.86 -16.99 -15.88
CA THR A 39 -2.41 -17.03 -16.05
C THR A 39 -1.89 -15.74 -16.68
N LYS A 40 -2.68 -15.16 -17.60
CA LYS A 40 -2.41 -13.89 -18.30
C LYS A 40 -2.79 -12.64 -17.52
N LEU A 41 -3.42 -12.76 -16.34
CA LEU A 41 -3.70 -11.59 -15.52
C LEU A 41 -2.36 -10.95 -15.06
N PRO A 42 -2.24 -9.62 -15.15
CA PRO A 42 -1.15 -8.88 -14.53
C PRO A 42 -1.02 -9.18 -13.04
N PHE A 43 0.19 -9.10 -12.51
CA PHE A 43 0.49 -9.33 -11.10
C PHE A 43 -0.37 -8.42 -10.18
N SER A 44 -0.50 -7.15 -10.53
CA SER A 44 -1.35 -6.19 -9.83
C SER A 44 -2.82 -6.64 -9.74
N LEU A 45 -3.39 -7.18 -10.82
CA LEU A 45 -4.78 -7.67 -10.82
C LEU A 45 -4.93 -8.99 -10.06
N LYS A 46 -3.87 -9.80 -9.96
CA LYS A 46 -3.86 -11.00 -9.10
C LYS A 46 -3.94 -10.65 -7.62
N ILE A 47 -3.30 -9.55 -7.19
CA ILE A 47 -3.45 -9.02 -5.82
C ILE A 47 -4.89 -8.59 -5.56
N LEU A 48 -5.50 -7.84 -6.49
CA LEU A 48 -6.91 -7.46 -6.38
C LEU A 48 -7.83 -8.69 -6.36
N LEU A 49 -7.54 -9.72 -7.15
CA LEU A 49 -8.35 -10.95 -7.19
C LEU A 49 -8.27 -11.74 -5.87
N GLU A 50 -7.08 -11.83 -5.26
CA GLU A 50 -6.92 -12.39 -3.91
C GLU A 50 -7.76 -11.60 -2.90
N ASN A 51 -7.69 -10.27 -2.98
CA ASN A 51 -8.41 -9.38 -2.09
C ASN A 51 -9.92 -9.63 -2.14
N LEU A 52 -10.49 -9.74 -3.34
CA LEU A 52 -11.92 -10.02 -3.51
C LEU A 52 -12.30 -11.42 -2.99
N LEU A 53 -11.49 -12.45 -3.24
CA LEU A 53 -11.76 -13.80 -2.71
C LEU A 53 -11.77 -13.81 -1.17
N ARG A 54 -10.83 -13.12 -0.55
CA ARG A 54 -10.69 -13.06 0.90
C ARG A 54 -11.76 -12.21 1.58
N HIS A 55 -12.40 -11.29 0.86
CA HIS A 55 -13.43 -10.40 1.40
C HIS A 55 -14.83 -10.63 0.83
N GLU A 56 -15.06 -11.75 0.13
CA GLU A 56 -16.38 -12.13 -0.39
C GLU A 56 -17.41 -12.21 0.75
N ASP A 57 -18.38 -11.30 0.75
CA ASP A 57 -19.43 -11.18 1.78
C ASP A 57 -20.86 -11.20 1.19
N GLY A 58 -20.96 -11.26 -0.14
CA GLY A 58 -22.23 -11.23 -0.88
C GLY A 58 -22.94 -9.88 -0.88
N LYS A 59 -22.28 -8.81 -0.40
CA LYS A 59 -22.82 -7.46 -0.34
C LYS A 59 -21.86 -6.44 -0.94
N ALA A 60 -20.73 -6.20 -0.29
CA ALA A 60 -19.69 -5.32 -0.76
C ALA A 60 -18.82 -6.01 -1.81
N VAL A 61 -18.55 -7.31 -1.61
CA VAL A 61 -17.86 -8.15 -2.58
C VAL A 61 -18.73 -9.35 -2.90
N THR A 62 -19.19 -9.41 -4.15
CA THR A 62 -20.04 -10.47 -4.67
C THR A 62 -19.24 -11.48 -5.48
N LYS A 63 -19.86 -12.64 -5.74
CA LYS A 63 -19.30 -13.66 -6.63
C LYS A 63 -19.10 -13.13 -8.05
N GLU A 64 -20.00 -12.27 -8.47
CA GLU A 64 -19.99 -11.60 -9.76
C GLU A 64 -18.78 -10.67 -9.90
N ASP A 65 -18.42 -9.93 -8.85
CA ASP A 65 -17.25 -9.03 -8.86
C ASP A 65 -15.95 -9.82 -9.04
N VAL A 66 -15.82 -10.95 -8.32
CA VAL A 66 -14.66 -11.87 -8.44
C VAL A 66 -14.55 -12.41 -9.88
N LEU A 67 -15.66 -12.86 -10.47
CA LEU A 67 -15.69 -13.37 -11.84
C LEU A 67 -15.47 -12.28 -12.88
N GLY A 68 -15.95 -11.06 -12.62
CA GLY A 68 -15.76 -9.89 -13.47
C GLY A 68 -14.29 -9.55 -13.62
N LEU A 69 -13.58 -9.43 -12.49
CA LEU A 69 -12.14 -9.20 -12.49
C LEU A 69 -11.36 -10.35 -13.14
N ALA A 70 -11.75 -11.60 -12.87
CA ALA A 70 -11.08 -12.77 -13.45
C ALA A 70 -11.18 -12.84 -14.99
N LYS A 71 -12.19 -12.20 -15.58
CA LYS A 71 -12.43 -12.11 -17.02
C LYS A 71 -11.97 -10.78 -17.62
N TRP A 72 -11.08 -10.07 -16.93
CA TRP A 72 -10.55 -8.79 -17.39
C TRP A 72 -10.00 -8.87 -18.82
N ASP A 73 -10.44 -7.93 -19.66
CA ASP A 73 -10.03 -7.80 -21.04
C ASP A 73 -9.17 -6.53 -21.22
N PRO A 74 -7.88 -6.65 -21.58
CA PRO A 74 -6.99 -5.50 -21.78
C PRO A 74 -7.44 -4.54 -22.88
N SER A 75 -8.30 -4.99 -23.80
CA SER A 75 -8.80 -4.19 -24.93
C SER A 75 -10.12 -3.49 -24.64
N ALA A 76 -10.82 -3.88 -23.56
CA ALA A 76 -12.06 -3.28 -23.15
C ALA A 76 -11.82 -1.95 -22.42
N ALA A 77 -12.83 -1.08 -22.45
CA ALA A 77 -12.88 0.07 -21.55
C ALA A 77 -13.19 -0.43 -20.12
N PRO A 78 -12.54 0.13 -19.08
CA PRO A 78 -12.89 -0.14 -17.70
C PRO A 78 -14.40 0.06 -17.46
N ASN A 79 -15.08 -1.01 -17.04
CA ASN A 79 -16.53 -0.97 -16.78
C ASN A 79 -16.94 -1.82 -15.56
N THR A 80 -15.99 -2.46 -14.90
CA THR A 80 -16.20 -3.30 -13.73
C THR A 80 -15.71 -2.54 -12.51
N GLU A 81 -16.61 -2.27 -11.57
CA GLU A 81 -16.29 -1.68 -10.27
C GLU A 81 -16.10 -2.79 -9.25
N ILE A 82 -15.11 -2.66 -8.37
CA ILE A 82 -14.81 -3.63 -7.32
C ILE A 82 -14.60 -2.91 -5.99
N ALA A 83 -14.89 -3.61 -4.89
CA ALA A 83 -14.65 -3.14 -3.53
C ALA A 83 -13.29 -3.64 -3.02
N PHE A 84 -12.27 -2.77 -3.06
CA PHE A 84 -10.92 -3.09 -2.60
C PHE A 84 -10.77 -2.80 -1.10
N HIS A 85 -10.31 -3.79 -0.34
CA HIS A 85 -10.08 -3.67 1.10
C HIS A 85 -8.56 -3.66 1.39
N PRO A 86 -7.91 -2.50 1.60
CA PRO A 86 -6.48 -2.46 1.89
C PRO A 86 -6.14 -3.25 3.17
N ALA A 87 -4.94 -3.82 3.23
CA ALA A 87 -4.47 -4.52 4.42
C ALA A 87 -4.06 -3.56 5.56
N ARG A 88 -3.64 -2.34 5.21
CA ARG A 88 -3.24 -1.28 6.15
C ARG A 88 -3.42 0.11 5.55
N VAL A 89 -3.36 1.13 6.40
CA VAL A 89 -3.30 2.55 6.00
C VAL A 89 -2.00 3.18 6.49
N VAL A 90 -1.37 4.01 5.66
CA VAL A 90 -0.21 4.83 6.08
C VAL A 90 -0.57 6.31 6.02
N LEU A 91 -0.21 7.06 7.06
CA LEU A 91 -0.45 8.50 7.15
C LEU A 91 0.87 9.26 7.34
N GLN A 92 0.87 10.52 6.97
CA GLN A 92 1.91 11.51 7.33
C GLN A 92 1.30 12.62 8.18
N ASP A 93 2.08 13.40 8.92
CA ASP A 93 1.57 14.27 9.99
C ASP A 93 0.68 15.45 9.54
N PHE A 94 0.77 15.95 8.30
CA PHE A 94 -0.12 17.00 7.78
C PHE A 94 -1.54 16.50 7.52
N THR A 95 -1.69 15.25 7.06
CA THR A 95 -3.01 14.64 6.79
C THR A 95 -3.46 13.71 7.92
N GLY A 96 -2.54 13.22 8.73
CA GLY A 96 -2.82 12.36 9.87
C GLY A 96 -3.31 13.13 11.10
N VAL A 97 -2.86 14.38 11.31
CA VAL A 97 -3.45 15.26 12.34
C VAL A 97 -4.96 15.46 12.11
N PRO A 98 -5.43 15.92 10.93
CA PRO A 98 -6.87 16.05 10.70
C PRO A 98 -7.58 14.70 10.81
N ALA A 99 -7.01 13.59 10.32
CA ALA A 99 -7.62 12.26 10.49
C ALA A 99 -7.83 11.86 11.96
N VAL A 100 -6.87 12.14 12.85
CA VAL A 100 -7.03 11.90 14.29
C VAL A 100 -8.09 12.81 14.90
N VAL A 101 -8.19 14.07 14.46
CA VAL A 101 -9.26 14.99 14.87
C VAL A 101 -10.63 14.48 14.40
N ASP A 102 -10.74 14.00 13.16
CA ASP A 102 -11.99 13.50 12.59
C ASP A 102 -12.45 12.22 13.28
N LEU A 103 -11.53 11.30 13.62
CA LEU A 103 -11.84 10.14 14.48
C LEU A 103 -12.31 10.54 15.88
N ALA A 104 -11.72 11.58 16.48
CA ALA A 104 -12.18 12.11 17.77
C ALA A 104 -13.58 12.72 17.66
N ALA A 105 -13.83 13.53 16.64
CA ALA A 105 -15.14 14.13 16.38
C ALA A 105 -16.22 13.09 16.08
N MET A 106 -15.88 12.02 15.34
CA MET A 106 -16.76 10.89 15.10
C MET A 106 -17.11 10.13 16.39
N ARG A 107 -16.17 10.04 17.36
CA ARG A 107 -16.46 9.46 18.68
C ARG A 107 -17.48 10.30 19.45
N ASP A 108 -17.31 11.61 19.46
CA ASP A 108 -18.25 12.54 20.11
C ASP A 108 -19.64 12.43 19.45
N ALA A 109 -19.71 12.46 18.12
CA ALA A 109 -20.95 12.31 17.37
C ALA A 109 -21.64 10.95 17.64
N MET A 110 -20.88 9.85 17.68
CA MET A 110 -21.40 8.52 18.02
C MET A 110 -22.00 8.49 19.43
N ALA A 111 -21.33 9.12 20.40
CA ALA A 111 -21.81 9.22 21.78
C ALA A 111 -23.09 10.06 21.89
N ASP A 112 -23.14 11.22 21.21
CA ASP A 112 -24.31 12.11 21.16
C ASP A 112 -25.54 11.41 20.55
N MET A 113 -25.32 10.49 19.60
CA MET A 113 -26.36 9.65 19.01
C MET A 113 -26.76 8.46 19.91
N GLY A 114 -26.18 8.31 21.10
CA GLY A 114 -26.41 7.20 22.03
C GLY A 114 -25.75 5.88 21.61
N GLY A 115 -24.81 5.93 20.67
CA GLY A 115 -24.03 4.80 20.21
C GLY A 115 -22.76 4.55 21.04
N ASP A 116 -22.04 3.49 20.70
CA ASP A 116 -20.78 3.14 21.34
C ASP A 116 -19.60 3.80 20.60
N ALA A 117 -19.05 4.86 21.19
CA ALA A 117 -17.92 5.59 20.64
C ALA A 117 -16.68 4.71 20.43
N ALA A 118 -16.50 3.62 21.21
CA ALA A 118 -15.36 2.73 21.04
C ALA A 118 -15.35 1.99 19.69
N LYS A 119 -16.50 1.95 18.99
CA LYS A 119 -16.58 1.41 17.62
C LYS A 119 -15.91 2.30 16.58
N ILE A 120 -15.71 3.58 16.88
CA ILE A 120 -14.88 4.46 16.05
C ILE A 120 -13.43 4.16 16.40
N ASN A 121 -12.87 3.20 15.69
CA ASN A 121 -11.52 2.72 15.86
C ASN A 121 -11.00 2.11 14.55
N PRO A 122 -9.71 2.30 14.20
CA PRO A 122 -9.10 1.58 13.09
C PRO A 122 -9.24 0.05 13.22
N LEU A 123 -9.77 -0.62 12.20
CA LEU A 123 -10.01 -2.07 12.23
C LEU A 123 -8.77 -2.89 11.87
N PHE A 124 -7.81 -2.27 11.21
CA PHE A 124 -6.56 -2.86 10.76
C PHE A 124 -5.41 -1.86 10.93
N PRO A 125 -4.13 -2.28 10.79
CA PRO A 125 -2.99 -1.43 11.07
C PRO A 125 -3.06 -0.09 10.33
N SER A 126 -2.87 0.99 11.09
CA SER A 126 -2.87 2.37 10.62
C SER A 126 -1.64 3.06 11.19
N GLU A 127 -0.65 3.31 10.35
CA GLU A 127 0.66 3.79 10.79
C GLU A 127 0.90 5.23 10.30
N LEU A 128 1.13 6.14 11.25
CA LEU A 128 1.41 7.54 10.97
C LEU A 128 2.90 7.83 11.15
N VAL A 129 3.54 8.44 10.16
CA VAL A 129 4.93 8.90 10.25
C VAL A 129 4.98 10.42 10.37
N ILE A 130 5.73 10.93 11.34
CA ILE A 130 5.96 12.38 11.50
C ILE A 130 7.23 12.77 10.75
N ASP A 131 7.08 13.43 9.61
CA ASP A 131 8.19 13.79 8.71
C ASP A 131 8.02 15.12 7.95
N HIS A 132 6.81 15.69 7.90
CA HIS A 132 6.52 16.96 7.22
C HIS A 132 6.70 18.20 8.11
N SER A 133 7.13 18.01 9.36
CA SER A 133 7.24 19.02 10.39
C SER A 133 8.59 19.74 10.45
N VAL A 134 9.67 19.04 10.07
CA VAL A 134 11.04 19.58 10.15
C VAL A 134 11.30 20.58 9.03
N GLN A 135 11.98 21.67 9.36
CA GLN A 135 12.36 22.73 8.41
C GLN A 135 13.87 22.93 8.44
N ILE A 136 14.44 23.35 7.31
CA ILE A 136 15.87 23.66 7.20
C ILE A 136 16.09 25.12 7.63
N ASP A 137 16.01 25.39 8.93
CA ASP A 137 16.31 26.71 9.51
C ASP A 137 17.82 26.96 9.57
N TYR A 138 18.58 25.91 9.90
CA TYR A 138 20.04 25.89 9.92
C TYR A 138 20.56 24.84 8.92
N PHE A 139 21.64 25.17 8.21
CA PHE A 139 22.33 24.27 7.27
C PHE A 139 23.84 24.55 7.27
N GLY A 140 24.64 23.56 6.85
CA GLY A 140 26.10 23.72 6.72
C GLY A 140 26.88 23.80 8.04
N ASP A 141 26.25 23.52 9.18
CA ASP A 141 26.85 23.52 10.51
C ASP A 141 26.70 22.14 11.17
N ASN A 142 27.69 21.73 11.98
CA ASN A 142 27.64 20.43 12.69
C ASN A 142 26.47 20.32 13.67
N ASN A 143 25.94 21.44 14.17
CA ASN A 143 24.79 21.48 15.07
C ASN A 143 23.45 21.66 14.34
N ALA A 144 23.44 21.78 13.01
CA ALA A 144 22.24 22.11 12.24
C ALA A 144 21.08 21.13 12.52
N LEU A 145 21.35 19.82 12.53
CA LEU A 145 20.34 18.80 12.83
C LEU A 145 19.69 19.02 14.21
N SER A 146 20.51 19.16 15.25
CA SER A 146 20.03 19.36 16.63
C SER A 146 19.22 20.64 16.78
N LEU A 147 19.66 21.73 16.14
CA LEU A 147 18.96 23.01 16.16
C LEU A 147 17.62 22.95 15.44
N ASN A 148 17.58 22.33 14.25
CA ASN A 148 16.35 22.16 13.47
C ASN A 148 15.34 21.28 14.21
N THR A 149 15.78 20.14 14.77
CA THR A 149 14.92 19.27 15.59
C THR A 149 14.39 20.00 16.82
N LYS A 150 15.21 20.82 17.50
CA LYS A 150 14.73 21.61 18.64
C LYS A 150 13.64 22.60 18.23
N LEU A 151 13.80 23.30 17.10
CA LEU A 151 12.79 24.22 16.58
C LEU A 151 11.51 23.50 16.16
N GLU A 152 11.65 22.33 15.52
CA GLU A 152 10.54 21.47 15.13
C GLU A 152 9.65 21.13 16.34
N TYR A 153 10.23 20.65 17.43
CA TYR A 153 9.49 20.33 18.66
C TYR A 153 8.86 21.56 19.31
N GLN A 154 9.53 22.72 19.26
CA GLN A 154 8.97 23.97 19.78
C GLN A 154 7.75 24.44 18.98
N ARG A 155 7.78 24.28 17.66
CA ARG A 155 6.69 24.73 16.76
C ARG A 155 5.49 23.78 16.76
N ASN A 156 5.72 22.47 16.94
CA ASN A 156 4.70 21.44 16.73
C ASN A 156 4.23 20.74 18.01
N GLY A 157 4.54 21.30 19.19
CA GLY A 157 4.26 20.66 20.49
C GLY A 157 2.81 20.19 20.68
N GLU A 158 1.83 21.01 20.29
CA GLU A 158 0.39 20.66 20.38
C GLU A 158 0.02 19.52 19.43
N ARG A 159 0.47 19.58 18.17
CA ARG A 159 0.25 18.52 17.18
C ARG A 159 0.81 17.19 17.67
N TYR A 160 2.00 17.18 18.25
CA TYR A 160 2.62 15.95 18.76
C TYR A 160 1.92 15.42 20.01
N GLN A 161 1.40 16.29 20.88
CA GLN A 161 0.56 15.88 22.00
C GLN A 161 -0.73 15.20 21.52
N LEU A 162 -1.39 15.76 20.50
CA LEU A 162 -2.57 15.16 19.89
C LEU A 162 -2.28 13.80 19.26
N LEU A 163 -1.22 13.67 18.46
CA LEU A 163 -0.85 12.40 17.83
C LEU A 163 -0.48 11.34 18.88
N ARG A 164 0.25 11.74 19.92
CA ARG A 164 0.58 10.86 21.06
C ARG A 164 -0.67 10.42 21.81
N TRP A 165 -1.65 11.30 22.00
CA TRP A 165 -2.95 10.92 22.54
C TRP A 165 -3.64 9.91 21.62
N GLY A 166 -3.67 10.16 20.31
CA GLY A 166 -4.25 9.27 19.30
C GLY A 166 -3.71 7.85 19.38
N GLN A 167 -2.38 7.68 19.48
CA GLN A 167 -1.73 6.37 19.66
C GLN A 167 -2.22 5.62 20.91
N THR A 168 -2.60 6.32 21.97
CA THR A 168 -3.14 5.69 23.19
C THR A 168 -4.65 5.52 23.17
N ALA A 169 -5.35 6.32 22.37
CA ALA A 169 -6.81 6.36 22.32
C ALA A 169 -7.41 5.39 21.30
N PHE A 170 -6.64 5.00 20.28
CA PHE A 170 -7.09 4.11 19.20
C PHE A 170 -6.25 2.82 19.17
N ASN A 171 -6.91 1.68 19.06
CA ASN A 171 -6.23 0.40 18.77
C ASN A 171 -5.81 0.36 17.30
N ASN A 172 -4.77 -0.43 16.99
CA ASN A 172 -4.20 -0.56 15.64
C ASN A 172 -3.68 0.75 15.05
N PHE A 173 -3.45 1.78 15.88
CA PHE A 173 -2.88 3.05 15.45
C PHE A 173 -1.49 3.23 16.06
N GLU A 174 -0.48 3.40 15.21
CA GLU A 174 0.92 3.56 15.61
C GLU A 174 1.49 4.86 15.05
N VAL A 175 2.26 5.59 15.85
CA VAL A 175 2.93 6.83 15.44
C VAL A 175 4.44 6.63 15.47
N VAL A 176 5.07 6.73 14.31
CA VAL A 176 6.53 6.81 14.17
C VAL A 176 6.96 8.24 14.52
N PRO A 177 7.84 8.41 15.52
CA PRO A 177 8.20 9.74 16.03
C PRO A 177 9.07 10.53 15.04
N PRO A 178 9.14 11.86 15.18
CA PRO A 178 9.96 12.71 14.33
C PRO A 178 11.44 12.36 14.42
N GLY A 179 12.16 12.57 13.32
CA GLY A 179 13.60 12.29 13.20
C GLY A 179 13.95 10.83 12.91
N THR A 180 12.96 9.96 12.67
CA THR A 180 13.18 8.55 12.29
C THR A 180 13.45 8.39 10.79
N GLY A 181 12.87 9.23 9.96
CA GLY A 181 12.98 9.17 8.50
C GLY A 181 11.75 9.78 7.83
N ILE A 182 11.63 9.60 6.52
CA ILE A 182 10.47 10.03 5.73
C ILE A 182 9.49 8.85 5.53
N VAL A 183 8.20 9.14 5.43
CA VAL A 183 7.09 8.17 5.46
C VAL A 183 7.31 7.01 4.49
N HIS A 184 7.71 7.28 3.25
CA HIS A 184 7.86 6.25 2.22
C HIS A 184 9.10 5.38 2.42
N GLN A 185 10.19 5.97 2.90
CA GLN A 185 11.41 5.22 3.21
C GLN A 185 11.23 4.36 4.46
N VAL A 186 10.63 4.91 5.51
CA VAL A 186 10.24 4.14 6.72
C VAL A 186 9.26 3.03 6.35
N ASN A 187 8.33 3.29 5.43
CA ASN A 187 7.42 2.25 4.92
C ASN A 187 8.18 1.13 4.23
N LEU A 188 9.09 1.46 3.31
CA LEU A 188 9.90 0.50 2.57
C LEU A 188 10.85 -0.32 3.47
N GLU A 189 11.51 0.34 4.43
CA GLU A 189 12.57 -0.24 5.26
C GLU A 189 12.06 -0.91 6.54
N TYR A 190 10.87 -0.52 7.03
CA TYR A 190 10.36 -0.99 8.31
C TYR A 190 8.90 -1.46 8.28
N LEU A 191 7.96 -0.61 7.83
CA LEU A 191 6.53 -0.89 7.99
C LEU A 191 5.95 -1.90 6.98
N ALA A 192 6.58 -2.12 5.82
CA ALA A 192 6.04 -3.06 4.86
C ALA A 192 6.18 -4.51 5.32
N ARG A 193 5.11 -5.29 5.14
CA ARG A 193 5.06 -6.71 5.52
C ARG A 193 5.29 -7.62 4.33
N VAL A 194 5.02 -7.14 3.10
CA VAL A 194 5.02 -7.91 1.83
C VAL A 194 3.96 -9.01 1.80
N VAL A 195 3.92 -9.86 2.81
CA VAL A 195 2.86 -10.83 3.10
C VAL A 195 2.44 -10.66 4.55
N PHE A 196 1.16 -10.43 4.79
CA PHE A 196 0.58 -10.47 6.13
C PHE A 196 0.42 -11.91 6.59
N ASP A 197 0.64 -12.15 7.89
CA ASP A 197 0.12 -13.29 8.63
C ASP A 197 -0.75 -12.74 9.76
N GLN A 198 -2.07 -12.74 9.55
CA GLN A 198 -3.03 -12.27 10.55
C GLN A 198 -3.99 -13.41 10.92
N ASP A 199 -4.00 -13.79 12.19
CA ASP A 199 -4.86 -14.86 12.73
C ASP A 199 -4.74 -16.20 11.97
N GLY A 200 -3.54 -16.52 11.48
CA GLY A 200 -3.26 -17.74 10.70
C GLY A 200 -3.74 -17.66 9.25
N LEU A 201 -3.98 -16.47 8.72
CA LEU A 201 -4.30 -16.21 7.32
C LEU A 201 -3.20 -15.39 6.67
N ALA A 202 -2.60 -15.96 5.62
CA ALA A 202 -1.59 -15.33 4.79
C ALA A 202 -2.22 -14.66 3.56
N TYR A 203 -1.86 -13.40 3.31
CA TYR A 203 -2.32 -12.64 2.15
C TYR A 203 -1.34 -11.50 1.78
N PRO A 204 -1.36 -10.98 0.55
CA PRO A 204 -0.47 -9.90 0.13
C PRO A 204 -0.65 -8.63 0.96
N ASP A 205 0.46 -7.99 1.32
CA ASP A 205 0.44 -6.61 1.81
C ASP A 205 -0.11 -5.70 0.69
N SER A 206 -1.00 -4.81 1.08
CA SER A 206 -1.57 -3.78 0.24
C SER A 206 -2.05 -2.62 1.10
N LEU A 207 -1.98 -1.40 0.58
CA LEU A 207 -2.30 -0.23 1.38
C LEU A 207 -2.83 0.93 0.55
N VAL A 208 -3.46 1.85 1.25
CA VAL A 208 -3.57 3.23 0.78
C VAL A 208 -2.88 4.15 1.77
N GLY A 209 -2.48 5.33 1.30
CA GLY A 209 -1.90 6.34 2.19
C GLY A 209 -2.37 7.73 1.88
N THR A 210 -2.32 8.61 2.88
CA THR A 210 -2.73 10.02 2.75
C THR A 210 -1.61 10.91 2.16
N ASP A 211 -0.82 10.31 1.27
CA ASP A 211 0.27 10.91 0.52
C ASP A 211 0.35 10.29 -0.88
N SER A 212 0.52 11.12 -1.92
CA SER A 212 0.51 10.68 -3.31
C SER A 212 1.61 9.68 -3.65
N HIS A 213 2.77 9.82 -3.01
CA HIS A 213 3.97 9.02 -3.27
C HIS A 213 3.98 7.69 -2.50
N THR A 214 2.87 7.33 -1.84
CA THR A 214 2.63 5.99 -1.26
C THR A 214 2.94 4.87 -2.27
N THR A 215 2.85 5.18 -3.57
CA THR A 215 3.24 4.30 -4.68
C THR A 215 4.70 3.85 -4.64
N MET A 216 5.60 4.51 -3.89
CA MET A 216 7.00 4.08 -3.72
C MET A 216 7.11 2.61 -3.27
N ILE A 217 6.15 2.13 -2.46
CA ILE A 217 6.16 0.74 -1.99
C ILE A 217 5.94 -0.29 -3.10
N ASN A 218 5.41 0.14 -4.25
CA ASN A 218 5.20 -0.78 -5.38
C ASN A 218 6.52 -1.32 -5.93
N GLY A 219 7.66 -0.72 -5.58
CA GLY A 219 9.00 -1.21 -5.91
C GLY A 219 9.35 -2.58 -5.29
N ILE A 220 8.71 -2.95 -4.17
CA ILE A 220 8.84 -4.27 -3.52
C ILE A 220 7.61 -5.18 -3.75
N GLY A 221 6.79 -4.87 -4.76
CA GLY A 221 5.62 -5.68 -5.11
C GLY A 221 4.41 -5.55 -4.19
N VAL A 222 4.43 -4.61 -3.25
CA VAL A 222 3.25 -4.24 -2.44
C VAL A 222 2.36 -3.31 -3.24
N LEU A 223 1.09 -3.66 -3.41
CA LEU A 223 0.13 -2.82 -4.12
C LEU A 223 -0.39 -1.70 -3.22
N GLY A 224 -0.11 -0.45 -3.58
CA GLY A 224 -0.65 0.69 -2.86
C GLY A 224 -0.44 2.03 -3.54
N TRP A 225 -1.26 3.01 -3.15
CA TRP A 225 -1.33 4.32 -3.79
C TRP A 225 -1.86 5.39 -2.83
N GLY A 226 -1.72 6.66 -3.23
CA GLY A 226 -2.22 7.79 -2.47
C GLY A 226 -3.73 8.01 -2.63
N VAL A 227 -4.39 8.36 -1.53
CA VAL A 227 -5.82 8.73 -1.47
C VAL A 227 -6.00 9.98 -0.60
N GLY A 228 -7.21 10.55 -0.59
CA GLY A 228 -7.55 11.65 0.33
C GLY A 228 -7.71 11.17 1.77
N GLY A 229 -7.72 12.12 2.71
CA GLY A 229 -7.88 11.84 4.15
C GLY A 229 -9.19 11.11 4.45
N ILE A 230 -10.30 11.55 3.84
CA ILE A 230 -11.63 10.96 4.05
C ILE A 230 -11.67 9.51 3.57
N GLU A 231 -11.10 9.19 2.40
CA GLU A 231 -11.03 7.82 1.90
C GLU A 231 -10.15 6.94 2.82
N ALA A 232 -9.04 7.48 3.32
CA ALA A 232 -8.18 6.77 4.26
C ALA A 232 -8.90 6.50 5.59
N GLU A 233 -9.61 7.47 6.16
CA GLU A 233 -10.40 7.32 7.39
C GLU A 233 -11.53 6.30 7.22
N ALA A 234 -12.25 6.37 6.09
CA ALA A 234 -13.28 5.39 5.75
C ALA A 234 -12.68 3.98 5.66
N ALA A 235 -11.53 3.84 5.00
CA ALA A 235 -10.79 2.59 4.95
C ALA A 235 -10.41 2.09 6.34
N MET A 236 -9.83 2.94 7.20
CA MET A 236 -9.49 2.61 8.59
C MET A 236 -10.69 2.07 9.37
N LEU A 237 -11.90 2.58 9.10
CA LEU A 237 -13.15 2.13 9.71
C LEU A 237 -13.81 0.92 9.01
N GLY A 238 -13.11 0.31 8.06
CA GLY A 238 -13.53 -0.91 7.36
C GLY A 238 -14.37 -0.71 6.11
N GLN A 239 -14.51 0.53 5.61
CA GLN A 239 -15.15 0.74 4.32
C GLN A 239 -14.19 0.35 3.19
N PRO A 240 -14.62 -0.46 2.21
CA PRO A 240 -13.82 -0.68 1.02
C PRO A 240 -13.69 0.58 0.18
N ILE A 241 -12.60 0.62 -0.59
CA ILE A 241 -12.37 1.62 -1.62
C ILE A 241 -12.94 1.08 -2.92
N ASN A 242 -13.96 1.75 -3.43
CA ASN A 242 -14.53 1.42 -4.72
C ASN A 242 -13.56 1.83 -5.83
N LEU A 243 -13.15 0.87 -6.64
CA LEU A 243 -12.20 1.04 -7.72
C LEU A 243 -12.81 0.52 -9.01
N LEU A 244 -12.77 1.32 -10.06
CA LEU A 244 -12.98 0.82 -11.41
C LEU A 244 -11.73 0.02 -11.82
N VAL A 245 -11.89 -1.26 -12.15
CA VAL A 245 -10.77 -2.16 -12.49
C VAL A 245 -9.91 -1.50 -13.59
N PRO A 246 -8.65 -1.15 -13.29
CA PRO A 246 -7.88 -0.29 -14.18
C PRO A 246 -7.33 -1.08 -15.36
N ASN A 247 -7.08 -0.37 -16.47
CA ASN A 247 -6.21 -0.91 -17.51
C ASN A 247 -4.78 -1.01 -16.96
N VAL A 248 -4.06 -2.07 -17.34
CA VAL A 248 -2.67 -2.27 -16.96
C VAL A 248 -1.77 -2.07 -18.17
N ILE A 249 -0.85 -1.12 -18.07
CA ILE A 249 0.17 -0.84 -19.07
C ILE A 249 1.45 -1.58 -18.69
N GLY A 250 1.80 -2.60 -19.49
CA GLY A 250 3.09 -3.28 -19.33
C GLY A 250 4.24 -2.37 -19.80
N PHE A 251 5.20 -2.09 -18.91
CA PHE A 251 6.42 -1.36 -19.23
C PHE A 251 7.61 -2.33 -19.30
N LYS A 252 8.06 -2.64 -20.52
CA LYS A 252 9.15 -3.60 -20.72
C LYS A 252 10.52 -2.93 -20.56
N LEU A 253 11.29 -3.38 -19.58
CA LEU A 253 12.70 -3.03 -19.43
C LEU A 253 13.58 -4.11 -20.07
N HIS A 254 14.56 -3.69 -20.85
CA HIS A 254 15.52 -4.57 -21.52
C HIS A 254 16.90 -3.92 -21.61
N GLY A 255 17.95 -4.73 -21.74
CA GLY A 255 19.33 -4.26 -21.73
C GLY A 255 19.82 -3.80 -20.36
N LYS A 256 20.88 -2.98 -20.35
CA LYS A 256 21.52 -2.42 -19.14
C LYS A 256 21.69 -0.91 -19.31
N LEU A 257 21.74 -0.19 -18.20
CA LEU A 257 22.09 1.23 -18.21
C LEU A 257 23.50 1.42 -18.78
N PRO A 258 23.71 2.39 -19.69
CA PRO A 258 25.03 2.70 -20.20
C PRO A 258 25.91 3.29 -19.09
N GLU A 259 27.22 3.16 -19.24
CA GLU A 259 28.17 3.75 -18.31
C GLU A 259 27.94 5.26 -18.17
N GLY A 260 27.94 5.76 -16.94
CA GLY A 260 27.68 7.16 -16.61
C GLY A 260 26.21 7.53 -16.47
N ALA A 261 25.26 6.68 -16.87
CA ALA A 261 23.85 6.89 -16.56
C ALA A 261 23.54 6.60 -15.08
N THR A 262 22.68 7.44 -14.50
CA THR A 262 22.24 7.35 -13.11
C THR A 262 20.81 6.82 -12.98
N ALA A 263 20.42 6.43 -11.77
CA ALA A 263 19.03 6.10 -11.44
C ALA A 263 18.08 7.25 -11.80
N THR A 264 18.50 8.50 -11.57
CA THR A 264 17.72 9.69 -11.91
C THR A 264 17.49 9.82 -13.41
N ASP A 265 18.51 9.55 -14.24
CA ASP A 265 18.36 9.58 -15.70
C ASP A 265 17.33 8.55 -16.18
N LEU A 266 17.38 7.34 -15.59
CA LEU A 266 16.41 6.28 -15.87
C LEU A 266 14.98 6.70 -15.49
N VAL A 267 14.80 7.16 -14.24
CA VAL A 267 13.48 7.51 -13.70
C VAL A 267 12.86 8.67 -14.49
N LEU A 268 13.62 9.72 -14.79
CA LEU A 268 13.13 10.85 -15.58
C LEU A 268 12.81 10.44 -17.03
N THR A 269 13.58 9.52 -17.60
CA THR A 269 13.30 8.97 -18.95
C THR A 269 11.99 8.17 -18.95
N ILE A 270 11.79 7.29 -17.98
CA ILE A 270 10.55 6.51 -17.82
C ILE A 270 9.36 7.45 -17.60
N THR A 271 9.51 8.44 -16.71
CA THR A 271 8.48 9.45 -16.41
C THR A 271 8.05 10.17 -17.69
N ARG A 272 9.00 10.63 -18.51
CA ARG A 272 8.70 11.27 -19.80
C ARG A 272 7.94 10.32 -20.74
N MET A 273 8.40 9.09 -20.88
CA MET A 273 7.76 8.09 -21.76
C MET A 273 6.33 7.76 -21.34
N LEU A 274 6.08 7.62 -20.03
CA LEU A 274 4.77 7.32 -19.47
C LEU A 274 3.81 8.52 -19.58
N ARG A 275 4.32 9.74 -19.41
CA ARG A 275 3.55 10.96 -19.68
C ARG A 275 3.11 11.04 -21.14
N ASP A 276 4.04 10.84 -22.08
CA ASP A 276 3.75 10.85 -23.52
C ASP A 276 2.74 9.76 -23.90
N LYS A 277 2.77 8.61 -23.22
CA LYS A 277 1.83 7.50 -23.43
C LYS A 277 0.42 7.78 -22.88
N GLY A 278 0.28 8.63 -21.87
CA GLY A 278 -1.00 8.93 -21.21
C GLY A 278 -1.51 7.78 -20.34
N VAL A 279 -0.97 7.67 -19.13
CA VAL A 279 -1.28 6.58 -18.17
C VAL A 279 -2.16 7.01 -16.98
N VAL A 280 -2.86 8.14 -17.11
CA VAL A 280 -3.78 8.64 -16.08
C VAL A 280 -4.83 7.59 -15.70
N ALA A 281 -4.97 7.34 -14.40
CA ALA A 281 -5.91 6.37 -13.80
C ALA A 281 -5.71 4.91 -14.28
N LYS A 282 -4.52 4.57 -14.78
CA LYS A 282 -4.12 3.21 -15.17
C LYS A 282 -3.09 2.67 -14.19
N PHE A 283 -2.93 1.36 -14.15
CA PHE A 283 -1.78 0.73 -13.53
C PHE A 283 -0.65 0.63 -14.54
N VAL A 284 0.59 0.76 -14.05
CA VAL A 284 1.80 0.44 -14.80
C VAL A 284 2.44 -0.76 -14.12
N GLU A 285 2.77 -1.80 -14.89
CA GLU A 285 3.43 -3.00 -14.39
C GLU A 285 4.73 -3.23 -15.14
N PHE A 286 5.84 -3.25 -14.41
CA PHE A 286 7.17 -3.41 -14.99
C PHE A 286 7.49 -4.89 -15.22
N TYR A 287 8.11 -5.19 -16.37
CA TYR A 287 8.50 -6.55 -16.71
C TYR A 287 9.70 -6.56 -17.67
N GLY A 288 10.27 -7.75 -17.90
CA GLY A 288 11.38 -7.95 -18.83
C GLY A 288 12.73 -8.15 -18.15
N GLU A 289 13.72 -8.57 -18.93
CA GLU A 289 15.07 -8.94 -18.47
C GLU A 289 15.83 -7.79 -17.78
N GLY A 290 15.45 -6.53 -18.03
CA GLY A 290 16.10 -5.39 -17.40
C GLY A 290 15.91 -5.35 -15.87
N LEU A 291 14.84 -5.97 -15.36
CA LEU A 291 14.53 -6.01 -13.92
C LEU A 291 15.62 -6.75 -13.12
N ASP A 292 16.21 -7.79 -13.68
CA ASP A 292 17.21 -8.64 -13.02
C ASP A 292 18.46 -7.84 -12.61
N SER A 293 18.74 -6.74 -13.29
CA SER A 293 19.90 -5.88 -13.05
C SER A 293 19.56 -4.58 -12.34
N LEU A 294 18.28 -4.32 -12.05
CA LEU A 294 17.80 -3.07 -11.48
C LEU A 294 17.72 -3.16 -9.95
N PRO A 295 18.56 -2.42 -9.21
CA PRO A 295 18.53 -2.42 -7.74
C PRO A 295 17.17 -1.99 -7.19
N LEU A 296 16.85 -2.45 -5.98
CA LEU A 296 15.55 -2.14 -5.36
C LEU A 296 15.34 -0.63 -5.15
N ALA A 297 16.38 0.11 -4.77
CA ALA A 297 16.30 1.56 -4.63
C ALA A 297 15.84 2.25 -5.93
N ASP A 298 16.28 1.76 -7.09
CA ASP A 298 15.89 2.31 -8.39
C ASP A 298 14.43 1.97 -8.71
N ARG A 299 13.98 0.75 -8.41
CA ARG A 299 12.56 0.34 -8.55
C ARG A 299 11.65 1.20 -7.68
N ALA A 300 12.03 1.42 -6.42
CA ALA A 300 11.29 2.29 -5.50
C ALA A 300 11.26 3.74 -6.01
N THR A 301 12.38 4.25 -6.54
CA THR A 301 12.45 5.61 -7.11
C THR A 301 11.55 5.76 -8.35
N ILE A 302 11.49 4.75 -9.22
CA ILE A 302 10.57 4.74 -10.37
C ILE A 302 9.11 4.71 -9.89
N SER A 303 8.81 3.84 -8.93
CA SER A 303 7.46 3.67 -8.39
C SER A 303 6.95 4.90 -7.65
N ASN A 304 7.86 5.58 -6.94
CA ASN A 304 7.61 6.84 -6.26
C ASN A 304 7.10 7.90 -7.22
N MET A 305 7.62 7.95 -8.46
CA MET A 305 7.23 8.97 -9.44
C MET A 305 5.88 8.72 -10.14
N SER A 306 5.08 7.74 -9.68
CA SER A 306 3.74 7.46 -10.24
C SER A 306 2.86 8.71 -10.37
N PRO A 307 2.75 9.58 -9.34
CA PRO A 307 1.94 10.79 -9.44
C PRO A 307 2.43 11.73 -10.55
N GLU A 308 3.74 11.81 -10.81
CA GLU A 308 4.31 12.71 -11.82
C GLU A 308 4.00 12.27 -13.25
N PHE A 309 3.93 10.96 -13.52
CA PHE A 309 3.47 10.42 -14.81
C PHE A 309 1.98 10.05 -14.86
N GLY A 310 1.27 10.18 -13.73
CA GLY A 310 -0.18 10.14 -13.62
C GLY A 310 -0.79 8.76 -13.40
N SER A 311 0.00 7.68 -13.28
CA SER A 311 -0.58 6.36 -13.00
C SER A 311 -1.08 6.28 -11.56
N THR A 312 -2.06 5.42 -11.30
CA THR A 312 -2.50 5.13 -9.94
C THR A 312 -1.44 4.32 -9.19
N CYS A 313 -0.71 3.46 -9.90
CA CYS A 313 0.29 2.54 -9.36
C CYS A 313 1.35 2.26 -10.42
N ALA A 314 2.57 1.95 -9.99
CA ALA A 314 3.68 1.58 -10.85
C ALA A 314 4.47 0.44 -10.19
N ILE A 315 4.08 -0.81 -10.46
CA ILE A 315 4.48 -1.97 -9.64
C ILE A 315 5.53 -2.85 -10.30
N PHE A 316 6.44 -3.33 -9.45
CA PHE A 316 7.43 -4.35 -9.77
C PHE A 316 7.00 -5.64 -9.06
N PRO A 317 6.66 -6.72 -9.79
CA PRO A 317 6.31 -7.99 -9.16
C PRO A 317 7.42 -8.51 -8.23
N ILE A 318 7.01 -9.23 -7.17
CA ILE A 318 7.95 -9.83 -6.21
C ILE A 318 8.87 -10.82 -6.95
N ASP A 319 10.17 -10.64 -6.77
CA ASP A 319 11.24 -11.44 -7.36
C ASP A 319 12.41 -11.63 -6.38
N SER A 320 13.53 -12.20 -6.84
CA SER A 320 14.72 -12.41 -6.00
C SER A 320 15.28 -11.11 -5.42
N GLN A 321 15.30 -10.00 -6.17
CA GLN A 321 15.76 -8.71 -5.67
C GLN A 321 14.87 -8.20 -4.52
N THR A 322 13.57 -8.44 -4.60
CA THR A 322 12.63 -8.11 -3.53
C THR A 322 12.94 -8.92 -2.27
N ILE A 323 13.11 -10.24 -2.41
CA ILE A 323 13.43 -11.13 -1.29
C ILE A 323 14.78 -10.76 -0.65
N ASP A 324 15.80 -10.50 -1.47
CA ASP A 324 17.13 -10.07 -1.01
C ASP A 324 17.06 -8.75 -0.24
N TYR A 325 16.24 -7.80 -0.69
CA TYR A 325 16.02 -6.54 0.02
C TYR A 325 15.31 -6.73 1.36
N VAL A 326 14.27 -7.58 1.41
CA VAL A 326 13.54 -7.90 2.65
C VAL A 326 14.50 -8.52 3.68
N ARG A 327 15.38 -9.44 3.28
CA ARG A 327 16.45 -9.97 4.15
C ARG A 327 17.44 -8.89 4.58
N PHE A 328 17.94 -8.10 3.63
CA PHE A 328 18.95 -7.06 3.88
C PHE A 328 18.49 -6.02 4.90
N SER A 329 17.20 -5.66 4.85
CA SER A 329 16.57 -4.69 5.75
C SER A 329 16.19 -5.25 7.12
N GLY A 330 16.60 -6.49 7.43
CA GLY A 330 16.47 -7.06 8.78
C GLY A 330 15.10 -7.66 9.09
N ARG A 331 14.27 -7.95 8.08
CA ARG A 331 13.08 -8.77 8.29
C ARG A 331 13.50 -10.20 8.61
N SER A 332 12.69 -10.89 9.42
CA SER A 332 13.00 -12.27 9.83
C SER A 332 13.02 -13.24 8.65
N GLU A 333 13.83 -14.29 8.72
CA GLU A 333 13.81 -15.41 7.76
C GLU A 333 12.44 -16.09 7.67
N GLU A 334 11.59 -15.97 8.70
CA GLU A 334 10.21 -16.43 8.62
C GLU A 334 9.37 -15.61 7.61
N THR A 335 9.70 -14.32 7.46
CA THR A 335 9.04 -13.39 6.53
C THR A 335 9.66 -13.42 5.13
N ALA A 336 10.91 -13.87 4.99
CA ALA A 336 11.74 -13.68 3.79
C ALA A 336 12.03 -14.97 3.00
#